data_AF-A0A2S9F8Z5-F1
#
_entry.id   AF-A0A2S9F8Z5-F1
#
_cell.length_a   1.000
_cell.length_b   1.000
_cell.length_c   1.000
_cell.angle_alpha   90.00
_cell.angle_beta   90.00
_cell.angle_gamma   90.00
#
_symmetry.space_group_name_H-M   'P 1'
#
loop_
_entity.id
_entity.type
_entity.pdbx_description
1 polymer ?
#
loop_
_entity_poly.entity_id
_entity_poly.type
_entity_poly.pdbx_seq_one_letter_code
_entity_poly.pdbx_strand_id
1 'polypeptide(L)'
;GLGGYLWATVAGSLAWLAMIVVSPTTRAAARVITPGDTVTFLRGAGHSIAAAGASAVLVMGFPVLLKATSEDLGAAGGVVILAVTLTRAPLLVPLTAMQGNLIAHFVDQRRHRLKALVAPSALVALLGGTGVVLAGVFGPWLLREAFGAQYEADGALLAWLTAAAVAIALLTLTGAATVAAALHRAYASGWVIATVAAALLLLLPLDLEVRTVVALLCGPLFGITVHLVALARAP
;
A
#
# COMPACT_ATOMS: atom_id res chain seq x y z
N GLY A 1 11.38 -6.76 -22.79
CA GLY A 1 10.29 -5.99 -23.44
C GLY A 1 8.95 -6.28 -22.78
N LEU A 2 7.89 -5.55 -23.17
CA LEU A 2 6.55 -5.63 -22.57
C LEU A 2 6.00 -7.07 -22.48
N GLY A 3 6.27 -7.90 -23.49
CA GLY A 3 5.90 -9.33 -23.49
C GLY A 3 6.54 -10.15 -22.37
N GLY A 4 7.77 -9.82 -21.94
CA GLY A 4 8.42 -10.48 -20.81
C GLY A 4 7.77 -10.14 -19.48
N TYR A 5 7.32 -8.89 -19.30
CA TYR A 5 6.55 -8.47 -18.12
C TYR A 5 5.20 -9.19 -18.03
N LEU A 6 4.50 -9.33 -19.17
CA LEU A 6 3.23 -10.07 -19.22
C LEU A 6 3.43 -11.54 -18.82
N TRP A 7 4.45 -12.22 -19.36
CA TRP A 7 4.77 -13.58 -18.96
C TRP A 7 5.13 -13.70 -17.49
N ALA A 8 5.91 -12.77 -16.94
CA ALA A 8 6.24 -12.76 -15.51
C ALA A 8 4.99 -12.64 -14.61
N THR A 9 4.01 -11.81 -14.99
CA THR A 9 2.75 -11.67 -14.22
C THR A 9 1.86 -12.92 -14.30
N VAL A 10 1.89 -13.66 -15.41
CA VAL A 10 1.07 -14.86 -15.61
C VAL A 10 1.76 -16.14 -15.10
N ALA A 11 3.10 -16.17 -15.05
CA ALA A 11 3.88 -17.32 -14.59
C ALA A 11 3.49 -17.78 -13.17
N GLY A 12 3.13 -16.85 -12.28
CA GLY A 12 2.62 -17.18 -10.95
C GLY A 12 1.30 -17.96 -10.99
N SER A 13 0.45 -17.72 -11.99
CA SER A 13 -0.80 -18.48 -12.19
C SER A 13 -0.52 -19.89 -12.74
N LEU A 14 0.50 -20.04 -13.59
CA LEU A 14 0.95 -21.35 -14.07
C LEU A 14 1.51 -22.22 -12.93
N ALA A 15 2.17 -21.60 -11.94
CA ALA A 15 2.65 -22.31 -10.76
C ALA A 15 1.50 -22.98 -9.97
N TRP A 16 0.33 -22.34 -9.88
CA TRP A 16 -0.85 -22.95 -9.25
C TRP A 16 -1.38 -24.16 -10.03
N LEU A 17 -1.40 -24.09 -11.37
CA LEU A 17 -1.76 -25.23 -12.21
C LEU A 17 -0.78 -26.39 -12.03
N ALA A 18 0.53 -26.10 -12.01
CA ALA A 18 1.55 -27.10 -11.73
C ALA A 18 1.36 -27.74 -10.35
N MET A 19 1.05 -26.94 -9.32
CA MET A 19 0.77 -27.44 -7.97
C MET A 19 -0.47 -28.34 -7.93
N ILE A 20 -1.54 -28.05 -8.68
CA ILE A 20 -2.72 -28.93 -8.77
C ILE A 20 -2.35 -30.27 -9.44
N VAL A 21 -1.52 -30.24 -10.47
CA VAL A 21 -1.07 -31.45 -11.18
C VAL A 21 -0.15 -32.31 -10.31
N VAL A 22 0.79 -31.70 -9.57
CA VAL A 22 1.83 -32.43 -8.85
C VAL A 22 1.44 -32.76 -7.40
N SER A 23 0.77 -31.85 -6.67
CA SER A 23 0.54 -31.99 -5.23
C SER A 23 -0.84 -32.60 -4.89
N PRO A 24 -0.87 -33.78 -4.24
CA PRO A 24 -2.12 -34.36 -3.75
C PRO A 24 -2.79 -33.49 -2.67
N THR A 25 -2.01 -32.78 -1.86
CA THR A 25 -2.52 -31.86 -0.83
C THR A 25 -3.26 -30.67 -1.46
N THR A 26 -2.72 -30.11 -2.54
CA THR A 26 -3.37 -29.02 -3.28
C THR A 26 -4.66 -29.51 -3.93
N ARG A 27 -4.68 -30.74 -4.48
CA ARG A 27 -5.90 -31.35 -5.03
C ARG A 27 -6.96 -31.59 -3.97
N ALA A 28 -6.57 -32.05 -2.78
CA ALA A 28 -7.49 -32.24 -1.67
C ALA A 28 -8.11 -30.91 -1.22
N ALA A 29 -7.30 -29.85 -1.09
CA ALA A 29 -7.77 -28.52 -0.78
C ALA A 29 -8.70 -27.94 -1.88
N ALA A 30 -8.40 -28.19 -3.16
CA ALA A 30 -9.23 -27.73 -4.27
C ALA A 30 -10.63 -28.38 -4.31
N ARG A 31 -10.80 -29.54 -3.66
CA ARG A 31 -12.11 -30.22 -3.52
C ARG A 31 -12.93 -29.70 -2.34
N VAL A 32 -12.37 -28.83 -1.50
CA VAL A 32 -13.10 -28.24 -0.38
C VAL A 32 -14.14 -27.27 -0.93
N ILE A 33 -15.41 -27.64 -0.78
CA ILE A 33 -16.53 -26.77 -1.14
C ILE A 33 -16.71 -25.76 -0.02
N THR A 34 -16.47 -24.49 -0.34
CA THR A 34 -16.85 -23.38 0.55
C THR A 34 -18.30 -23.00 0.29
N PRO A 35 -19.09 -22.72 1.34
CA PRO A 35 -20.45 -22.23 1.15
C PRO A 35 -20.41 -20.87 0.44
N GLY A 36 -20.98 -20.79 -0.77
CA GLY A 36 -21.05 -19.58 -1.56
C GLY A 36 -21.42 -19.84 -3.01
N ASP A 37 -22.12 -18.91 -3.63
CA ASP A 37 -22.45 -18.96 -5.06
C ASP A 37 -21.33 -18.30 -5.90
N THR A 38 -21.19 -18.73 -7.16
CA THR A 38 -20.23 -18.21 -8.14
C THR A 38 -20.32 -16.69 -8.24
N VAL A 39 -21.53 -16.13 -8.20
CA VAL A 39 -21.75 -14.67 -8.26
C VAL A 39 -21.11 -13.96 -7.06
N THR A 40 -21.21 -14.54 -5.87
CA THR A 40 -20.64 -13.96 -4.64
C THR A 40 -19.11 -13.98 -4.71
N PHE A 41 -18.54 -15.09 -5.19
CA PHE A 41 -17.11 -15.22 -5.42
C PHE A 41 -16.61 -14.20 -6.46
N LEU A 42 -17.25 -14.12 -7.64
CA LEU A 42 -16.86 -13.19 -8.70
C LEU A 42 -16.95 -11.73 -8.26
N ARG A 43 -17.99 -11.37 -7.49
CA ARG A 43 -18.08 -10.03 -6.89
C ARG A 43 -16.94 -9.78 -5.91
N GLY A 44 -16.62 -10.72 -5.02
CA GLY A 44 -15.50 -10.59 -4.07
C GLY A 44 -14.15 -10.47 -4.77
N ALA A 45 -13.93 -11.26 -5.83
CA ALA A 45 -12.75 -11.19 -6.68
C ALA A 45 -12.64 -9.84 -7.37
N GLY A 46 -13.74 -9.35 -7.97
CA GLY A 46 -13.78 -8.03 -8.60
C GLY A 46 -13.39 -6.89 -7.65
N HIS A 47 -13.90 -6.91 -6.42
CA HIS A 47 -13.50 -5.92 -5.41
C HIS A 47 -12.02 -6.06 -5.02
N SER A 48 -11.51 -7.27 -4.87
CA SER A 48 -10.10 -7.51 -4.55
C SER A 48 -9.17 -7.05 -5.68
N ILE A 49 -9.56 -7.26 -6.94
CA ILE A 49 -8.83 -6.76 -8.12
C ILE A 49 -8.86 -5.23 -8.16
N ALA A 50 -10.03 -4.62 -7.93
CA ALA A 50 -10.15 -3.15 -7.88
C ALA A 50 -9.27 -2.54 -6.78
N ALA A 51 -9.25 -3.17 -5.60
CA ALA A 51 -8.38 -2.78 -4.49
C ALA A 51 -6.90 -2.88 -4.86
N ALA A 52 -6.49 -4.00 -5.47
CA ALA A 52 -5.11 -4.21 -5.91
C ALA A 52 -4.69 -3.18 -6.97
N GLY A 53 -5.58 -2.88 -7.92
CA GLY A 53 -5.36 -1.82 -8.91
C GLY A 53 -5.21 -0.43 -8.28
N ALA A 54 -6.13 -0.06 -7.39
CA ALA A 54 -6.07 1.21 -6.68
C ALA A 54 -4.80 1.35 -5.81
N SER A 55 -4.40 0.27 -5.13
CA SER A 55 -3.17 0.19 -4.36
C SER A 55 -1.93 0.35 -5.26
N ALA A 56 -1.88 -0.36 -6.39
CA ALA A 56 -0.77 -0.25 -7.34
C ALA A 56 -0.61 1.18 -7.87
N VAL A 57 -1.72 1.85 -8.20
CA VAL A 57 -1.71 3.27 -8.63
C VAL A 57 -1.16 4.18 -7.53
N LEU A 58 -1.56 4.00 -6.27
CA LEU A 58 -1.13 4.86 -5.17
C LEU A 58 0.31 4.59 -4.70
N VAL A 59 0.73 3.33 -4.71
CA VAL A 59 2.05 2.90 -4.19
C VAL A 59 3.12 3.06 -5.26
N MET A 60 2.94 2.42 -6.42
CA MET A 60 3.93 2.38 -7.50
C MET A 60 3.65 3.41 -8.60
N GLY A 61 2.37 3.72 -8.85
CA GLY A 61 1.95 4.67 -9.88
C GLY A 61 2.01 6.14 -9.47
N PHE A 62 2.33 6.45 -8.22
CA PHE A 62 2.37 7.83 -7.72
C PHE A 62 3.25 8.77 -8.56
N PRO A 63 4.46 8.40 -9.03
CA PRO A 63 5.25 9.26 -9.91
C PRO A 63 4.51 9.66 -11.20
N VAL A 64 3.69 8.76 -11.74
CA VAL A 64 2.87 9.03 -12.93
C VAL A 64 1.74 10.01 -12.60
N LEU A 65 1.08 9.84 -11.45
CA LEU A 65 0.06 10.79 -10.98
C LEU A 65 0.66 12.19 -10.76
N LEU A 66 1.84 12.26 -10.16
CA LEU A 66 2.54 13.52 -9.91
C LEU A 66 2.93 14.21 -11.22
N LYS A 67 3.42 13.46 -12.21
CA LYS A 67 3.71 13.99 -13.55
C LYS A 67 2.45 14.45 -14.29
N ALA A 68 1.35 13.70 -14.18
CA ALA A 68 0.08 14.05 -14.83
C ALA A 68 -0.57 15.31 -14.23
N THR A 69 -0.22 15.67 -12.99
CA THR A 69 -0.75 16.83 -12.25
C THR A 69 0.21 18.02 -12.20
N SER A 70 1.30 17.96 -13.00
CA SER A 70 2.33 19.00 -13.03
C SER A 70 2.72 19.32 -14.47
N GLU A 71 2.71 20.59 -14.85
CA GLU A 71 3.12 21.03 -16.20
C GLU A 71 4.59 20.70 -16.48
N ASP A 72 5.48 21.10 -15.57
CA ASP A 72 6.87 20.69 -15.55
C ASP A 72 7.27 20.19 -14.16
N LEU A 73 7.96 19.05 -14.11
CA LEU A 73 8.52 18.51 -12.87
C LEU A 73 9.97 18.98 -12.68
N GLY A 74 10.69 19.26 -13.77
CA GLY A 74 12.11 19.61 -13.74
C GLY A 74 12.96 18.62 -12.90
N ALA A 75 14.08 19.13 -12.40
CA ALA A 75 14.94 18.36 -11.48
C ALA A 75 14.28 18.13 -10.12
N ALA A 76 13.53 19.13 -9.61
CA ALA A 76 12.89 19.07 -8.30
C ALA A 76 11.89 17.90 -8.17
N GLY A 77 11.07 17.65 -9.20
CA GLY A 77 10.16 16.51 -9.20
C GLY A 77 10.87 15.17 -9.24
N GLY A 78 12.04 15.08 -9.89
CA GLY A 78 12.90 13.89 -9.83
C GLY A 78 13.38 13.61 -8.41
N VAL A 79 13.82 14.65 -7.68
CA VAL A 79 14.23 14.55 -6.27
C VAL A 79 13.06 14.12 -5.38
N VAL A 80 11.87 14.70 -5.56
CA VAL A 80 10.67 14.32 -4.80
C VAL A 80 10.28 12.86 -5.05
N ILE A 81 10.29 12.40 -6.31
CA ILE A 81 9.97 11.00 -6.66
C ILE A 81 10.99 10.04 -6.01
N LEU A 82 12.28 10.39 -6.07
CA LEU A 82 13.35 9.61 -5.43
C LEU A 82 13.13 9.56 -3.91
N ALA A 83 12.88 10.71 -3.28
CA ALA A 83 12.64 10.82 -1.84
C ALA A 83 11.43 9.98 -1.40
N VAL A 84 10.32 10.03 -2.14
CA VAL A 84 9.14 9.17 -1.90
C VAL A 84 9.52 7.69 -2.00
N THR A 85 10.31 7.32 -3.01
CA THR A 85 10.72 5.93 -3.21
C THR A 85 11.61 5.43 -2.05
N LEU A 86 12.59 6.25 -1.64
CA LEU A 86 13.53 5.93 -0.57
C LEU A 86 12.84 5.84 0.79
N THR A 87 11.91 6.74 1.09
CA THR A 87 11.19 6.74 2.37
C THR A 87 10.19 5.59 2.47
N ARG A 88 9.68 5.08 1.33
CA ARG A 88 8.76 3.93 1.29
C ARG A 88 9.45 2.58 1.33
N ALA A 89 10.62 2.43 0.71
CA ALA A 89 11.24 1.12 0.50
C ALA A 89 11.47 0.33 1.81
N PRO A 90 12.01 0.92 2.90
CA PRO A 90 12.27 0.18 4.14
C PRO A 90 11.00 -0.33 4.84
N LEU A 91 9.88 0.38 4.68
CA LEU A 91 8.61 0.03 5.32
C LEU A 91 7.75 -0.90 4.46
N LEU A 92 7.61 -0.59 3.17
CA LEU A 92 6.68 -1.31 2.29
C LEU A 92 7.23 -2.64 1.79
N VAL A 93 8.55 -2.80 1.64
CA VAL A 93 9.13 -4.05 1.16
C VAL A 93 8.87 -5.21 2.14
N PRO A 94 9.18 -5.09 3.46
CA PRO A 94 8.87 -6.14 4.42
C PRO A 94 7.35 -6.37 4.56
N LEU A 95 6.55 -5.30 4.59
CA LEU A 95 5.10 -5.42 4.69
C LEU A 95 4.49 -6.15 3.51
N THR A 96 5.01 -5.93 2.30
CA THR A 96 4.58 -6.63 1.08
C THR A 96 4.95 -8.11 1.17
N ALA A 97 6.17 -8.42 1.62
CA ALA A 97 6.62 -9.81 1.81
C ALA A 97 5.79 -10.56 2.86
N MET A 98 5.30 -9.85 3.89
CA MET A 98 4.50 -10.43 4.97
C MET A 98 2.98 -10.40 4.75
N GLN A 99 2.49 -9.93 3.59
CA GLN A 99 1.04 -9.78 3.35
C GLN A 99 0.24 -11.04 3.65
N GLY A 100 0.70 -12.20 3.15
CA GLY A 100 0.04 -13.48 3.40
C GLY A 100 -0.02 -13.84 4.90
N ASN A 101 1.08 -13.61 5.64
CA ASN A 101 1.17 -13.90 7.07
C ASN A 101 0.28 -12.97 7.89
N LEU A 102 0.19 -11.69 7.53
CA LEU A 102 -0.68 -10.72 8.17
C LEU A 102 -2.16 -11.08 7.96
N ILE A 103 -2.54 -11.45 6.75
CA ILE A 103 -3.90 -11.91 6.45
C ILE A 103 -4.23 -13.15 7.27
N ALA A 104 -3.33 -14.14 7.32
CA ALA A 104 -3.51 -15.34 8.15
C ALA A 104 -3.69 -14.99 9.64
N HIS A 105 -2.84 -14.12 10.18
CA HIS A 105 -2.96 -13.64 11.57
C HIS A 105 -4.32 -12.99 11.86
N PHE A 106 -4.82 -12.14 10.96
CA PHE A 106 -6.13 -11.49 11.13
C PHE A 106 -7.31 -12.45 10.90
N VAL A 107 -7.12 -13.49 10.07
CA VAL A 107 -8.08 -14.58 9.89
C VAL A 107 -8.24 -15.41 11.18
N ASP A 108 -7.16 -15.63 11.92
CA ASP A 108 -7.22 -16.35 13.21
C ASP A 108 -7.87 -15.51 14.31
N GLN A 109 -7.74 -14.18 14.24
CA GLN A 109 -8.29 -13.25 15.22
C GLN A 109 -9.63 -12.60 14.82
N ARG A 110 -10.44 -13.28 13.98
CA ARG A 110 -11.72 -12.75 13.47
C ARG A 110 -12.71 -12.25 14.54
N ARG A 111 -12.66 -12.75 15.78
CA ARG A 111 -13.52 -12.28 16.89
C ARG A 111 -13.04 -10.97 17.54
N HIS A 112 -11.76 -10.61 17.38
CA HIS A 112 -11.14 -9.45 18.04
C HIS A 112 -10.44 -8.53 17.02
N ARG A 113 -11.06 -8.30 15.86
CA ARG A 113 -10.43 -7.67 14.67
C ARG A 113 -9.72 -6.36 14.96
N LEU A 114 -10.38 -5.45 15.69
CA LEU A 114 -9.78 -4.16 16.05
C LEU A 114 -8.64 -4.31 17.05
N LYS A 115 -8.76 -5.22 18.02
CA LYS A 115 -7.69 -5.48 19.01
C LYS A 115 -6.48 -6.12 18.35
N ALA A 116 -6.69 -7.01 17.38
CA ALA A 116 -5.63 -7.65 16.59
C ALA A 116 -4.83 -6.63 15.77
N LEU A 117 -5.44 -5.51 15.37
CA LEU A 117 -4.76 -4.42 14.65
C LEU A 117 -3.83 -3.60 15.54
N VAL A 118 -4.06 -3.53 16.86
CA VAL A 118 -3.33 -2.63 17.76
C VAL A 118 -1.83 -2.93 17.76
N ALA A 119 -1.44 -4.18 17.96
CA ALA A 119 -0.02 -4.53 18.07
C ALA A 119 0.76 -4.32 16.75
N PRO A 120 0.29 -4.79 15.58
CA PRO A 120 0.94 -4.49 14.29
C PRO A 120 0.99 -2.99 13.97
N SER A 121 -0.11 -2.26 14.24
CA SER A 121 -0.16 -0.82 13.97
C SER A 121 0.77 -0.03 14.88
N ALA A 122 0.85 -0.40 16.16
CA ALA A 122 1.78 0.22 17.12
C ALA A 122 3.23 -0.05 16.73
N LEU A 123 3.55 -1.27 16.28
CA LEU A 123 4.88 -1.61 15.79
C LEU A 123 5.26 -0.76 14.57
N VAL A 124 4.38 -0.66 13.57
CA VAL A 124 4.60 0.17 12.38
C VAL A 124 4.71 1.65 12.74
N ALA A 125 3.86 2.14 13.66
CA ALA A 125 3.91 3.53 14.10
C ALA A 125 5.20 3.85 14.88
N LEU A 126 5.69 2.93 15.72
CA LEU A 126 6.92 3.11 16.49
C LEU A 126 8.15 3.09 15.56
N LEU A 127 8.30 2.04 14.76
CA LEU A 127 9.41 1.93 13.80
C LEU A 127 9.36 3.07 12.78
N GLY A 128 8.16 3.37 12.28
CA GLY A 128 7.91 4.50 11.40
C GLY A 128 8.29 5.83 12.02
N GLY A 129 7.89 6.09 13.26
CA GLY A 129 8.24 7.30 14.00
C GLY A 129 9.75 7.43 14.20
N THR A 130 10.46 6.35 14.49
CA THR A 130 11.93 6.37 14.52
C THR A 130 12.50 6.69 13.14
N GLY A 131 11.93 6.12 12.07
CA GLY A 131 12.29 6.43 10.69
C GLY A 131 12.07 7.89 10.32
N VAL A 132 10.99 8.53 10.78
CA VAL A 132 10.69 9.96 10.56
C VAL A 132 11.82 10.83 11.14
N VAL A 133 12.22 10.56 12.38
CA VAL A 133 13.31 11.30 13.03
C VAL A 133 14.63 11.08 12.30
N LEU A 134 14.97 9.82 11.97
CA LEU A 134 16.20 9.49 11.26
C LEU A 134 16.23 10.10 9.85
N ALA A 135 15.12 10.08 9.12
CA ALA A 135 15.01 10.69 7.79
C ALA A 135 15.17 12.21 7.86
N GLY A 136 14.60 12.87 8.88
CA GLY A 136 14.76 14.31 9.04
C GLY A 136 16.19 14.74 9.36
N VAL A 137 16.88 13.98 10.21
CA VAL A 137 18.25 14.32 10.66
C VAL A 137 19.32 13.88 9.66
N PHE A 138 19.23 12.65 9.15
CA PHE A 138 20.28 12.05 8.32
C PHE A 138 19.93 12.02 6.83
N GLY A 139 18.68 12.24 6.46
CA GLY A 139 18.23 12.15 5.07
C GLY A 139 18.94 13.09 4.10
N PRO A 140 19.11 14.40 4.41
CA PRO A 140 19.80 15.33 3.50
C PRO A 140 21.29 14.99 3.32
N TRP A 141 21.92 14.42 4.34
CA TRP A 141 23.29 13.90 4.23
C TRP A 141 23.33 12.66 3.34
N LEU A 142 22.43 11.70 3.59
CA LEU A 142 22.36 10.45 2.84
C LEU A 142 22.10 10.69 1.34
N LEU A 143 21.21 11.63 1.00
CA LEU A 143 20.91 11.95 -0.40
C LEU A 143 22.13 12.51 -1.13
N ARG A 144 22.85 13.45 -0.51
CA ARG A 144 24.03 14.07 -1.11
C ARG A 144 25.16 13.06 -1.33
N GLU A 145 25.42 12.19 -0.37
CA GLU A 145 26.49 11.19 -0.47
C GLU A 145 26.12 10.04 -1.42
N ALA A 146 24.89 9.54 -1.38
CA ALA A 146 24.50 8.38 -2.17
C ALA A 146 24.12 8.72 -3.62
N PHE A 147 23.56 9.91 -3.87
CA PHE A 147 23.03 10.30 -5.18
C PHE A 147 23.74 11.51 -5.81
N GLY A 148 24.48 12.30 -5.03
CA GLY A 148 25.24 13.46 -5.49
C GLY A 148 24.68 14.79 -5.00
N ALA A 149 25.50 15.84 -5.11
CA ALA A 149 25.18 17.18 -4.60
C ALA A 149 23.92 17.83 -5.22
N GLN A 150 23.52 17.41 -6.41
CA GLN A 150 22.31 17.90 -7.09
C GLN A 150 20.99 17.35 -6.51
N TYR A 151 21.04 16.36 -5.61
CA TYR A 151 19.86 15.78 -4.96
C TYR A 151 19.65 16.39 -3.57
N GLU A 152 19.27 17.67 -3.56
CA GLU A 152 18.97 18.39 -2.33
C GLU A 152 17.48 18.26 -1.98
N ALA A 153 17.20 17.71 -0.79
CA ALA A 153 15.87 17.70 -0.19
C ALA A 153 15.99 18.11 1.27
N ASP A 154 15.09 18.98 1.72
CA ASP A 154 15.09 19.43 3.11
C ASP A 154 14.78 18.28 4.08
N GLY A 155 15.34 18.35 5.29
CA GLY A 155 15.11 17.37 6.34
C GLY A 155 13.63 17.30 6.74
N ALA A 156 12.93 18.43 6.79
CA ALA A 156 11.50 18.41 7.11
C ALA A 156 10.68 17.70 6.01
N LEU A 157 11.03 17.91 4.74
CA LEU A 157 10.41 17.18 3.63
C LEU A 157 10.59 15.67 3.79
N LEU A 158 11.82 15.20 4.04
CA LEU A 158 12.11 13.78 4.21
C LEU A 158 11.43 13.16 5.42
N ALA A 159 11.33 13.90 6.53
CA ALA A 159 10.58 13.49 7.71
C ALA A 159 9.09 13.31 7.38
N TRP A 160 8.47 14.28 6.71
CA TRP A 160 7.05 14.22 6.34
C TRP A 160 6.74 13.17 5.27
N LEU A 161 7.63 12.95 4.30
CA LEU A 161 7.50 11.86 3.33
C LEU A 161 7.61 10.49 4.00
N THR A 162 8.48 10.36 5.02
CA THR A 162 8.54 9.15 5.85
C THR A 162 7.25 8.98 6.66
N ALA A 163 6.69 10.05 7.21
CA ALA A 163 5.40 9.99 7.91
C ALA A 163 4.27 9.55 6.97
N ALA A 164 4.29 10.01 5.71
CA ALA A 164 3.38 9.55 4.67
C ALA A 164 3.60 8.06 4.31
N ALA A 165 4.85 7.58 4.30
CA ALA A 165 5.16 6.16 4.14
C ALA A 165 4.58 5.30 5.28
N VAL A 166 4.55 5.83 6.51
CA VAL A 166 3.87 5.18 7.65
C VAL A 166 2.36 5.13 7.44
N ALA A 167 1.75 6.22 6.94
CA ALA A 167 0.32 6.25 6.66
C ALA A 167 -0.11 5.19 5.62
N ILE A 168 0.63 5.04 4.53
CA ILE A 168 0.33 3.99 3.52
C ILE A 168 0.61 2.58 4.06
N ALA A 169 1.59 2.40 4.95
CA ALA A 169 1.84 1.15 5.66
C ALA A 169 0.65 0.77 6.57
N LEU A 170 0.09 1.72 7.31
CA LEU A 170 -1.11 1.52 8.13
C LEU A 170 -2.37 1.26 7.27
N LEU A 171 -2.49 1.93 6.12
CA LEU A 171 -3.56 1.61 5.15
C LEU A 171 -3.45 0.16 4.68
N THR A 172 -2.23 -0.30 4.42
CA THR A 172 -1.97 -1.68 4.01
C THR A 172 -2.33 -2.68 5.11
N LEU A 173 -1.98 -2.40 6.37
CA LEU A 173 -2.36 -3.24 7.52
C LEU A 173 -3.88 -3.31 7.72
N THR A 174 -4.55 -2.16 7.72
CA THR A 174 -6.01 -2.11 7.85
C THR A 174 -6.71 -2.79 6.68
N GLY A 175 -6.13 -2.68 5.46
CA GLY A 175 -6.56 -3.40 4.28
C GLY A 175 -6.47 -4.92 4.46
N ALA A 176 -5.32 -5.42 4.92
CA ALA A 176 -5.12 -6.84 5.22
C ALA A 176 -6.14 -7.36 6.26
N ALA A 177 -6.46 -6.57 7.28
CA ALA A 177 -7.50 -6.93 8.26
C ALA A 177 -8.92 -6.93 7.65
N THR A 178 -9.25 -5.97 6.78
CA THR A 178 -10.57 -5.94 6.11
C THR A 178 -10.77 -7.11 5.16
N VAL A 179 -9.75 -7.49 4.38
CA VAL A 179 -9.84 -8.65 3.48
C VAL A 179 -9.88 -9.96 4.28
N ALA A 180 -9.12 -10.06 5.39
CA ALA A 180 -9.20 -11.19 6.32
C ALA A 180 -10.58 -11.32 6.98
N ALA A 181 -11.30 -10.22 7.16
CA ALA A 181 -12.68 -10.20 7.65
C ALA A 181 -13.73 -10.50 6.55
N ALA A 182 -13.30 -10.88 5.34
CA ALA A 182 -14.16 -11.06 4.16
C ALA A 182 -14.96 -9.80 3.76
N LEU A 183 -14.51 -8.61 4.16
CA LEU A 183 -15.14 -7.33 3.84
C LEU A 183 -14.59 -6.76 2.53
N HIS A 184 -14.64 -7.53 1.44
CA HIS A 184 -14.02 -7.18 0.15
C HIS A 184 -14.48 -5.82 -0.39
N ARG A 185 -15.76 -5.46 -0.19
CA ARG A 185 -16.29 -4.14 -0.57
C ARG A 185 -15.62 -3.00 0.17
N ALA A 186 -15.41 -3.15 1.49
CA ALA A 186 -14.76 -2.14 2.30
C ALA A 186 -13.27 -2.04 1.98
N TYR A 187 -12.62 -3.18 1.76
CA TYR A 187 -11.23 -3.24 1.30
C TYR A 187 -11.03 -2.46 -0.02
N ALA A 188 -11.88 -2.70 -1.01
CA ALA A 188 -11.85 -1.96 -2.27
C ALA A 188 -12.15 -0.48 -2.09
N SER A 189 -13.20 -0.15 -1.33
CA SER A 189 -13.61 1.23 -1.11
C SER A 189 -12.52 2.03 -0.40
N GLY A 190 -11.84 1.47 0.60
CA GLY A 190 -10.78 2.16 1.32
C GLY A 190 -9.58 2.47 0.41
N TRP A 191 -9.13 1.52 -0.41
CA TRP A 191 -8.07 1.77 -1.38
C TRP A 191 -8.47 2.76 -2.47
N VAL A 192 -9.67 2.61 -3.06
CA VAL A 192 -10.16 3.54 -4.10
C VAL A 192 -10.30 4.95 -3.55
N ILE A 193 -10.92 5.12 -2.37
CA ILE A 193 -11.08 6.42 -1.73
C ILE A 193 -9.72 7.03 -1.40
N ALA A 194 -8.77 6.27 -0.88
CA ALA A 194 -7.42 6.77 -0.62
C ALA A 194 -6.72 7.25 -1.90
N THR A 195 -6.82 6.48 -2.98
CA THR A 195 -6.21 6.84 -4.27
C THR A 195 -6.86 8.07 -4.89
N VAL A 196 -8.20 8.15 -4.88
CA VAL A 196 -8.94 9.31 -5.39
C VAL A 196 -8.65 10.55 -4.54
N ALA A 197 -8.66 10.42 -3.20
CA ALA A 197 -8.35 11.53 -2.31
C ALA A 197 -6.92 12.05 -2.55
N ALA A 198 -5.93 11.16 -2.65
CA ALA A 198 -4.55 11.54 -2.97
C ALA A 198 -4.46 12.26 -4.33
N ALA A 199 -5.11 11.72 -5.37
CA ALA A 199 -5.12 12.33 -6.70
C ALA A 199 -5.78 13.72 -6.71
N LEU A 200 -6.89 13.91 -5.98
CA LEU A 200 -7.56 15.20 -5.86
C LEU A 200 -6.72 16.20 -5.06
N LEU A 201 -6.03 15.76 -4.01
CA LEU A 201 -5.14 16.62 -3.23
C LEU A 201 -3.92 17.07 -4.05
N LEU A 202 -3.48 16.28 -5.04
CA LEU A 202 -2.46 16.70 -6.01
C LEU A 202 -2.92 17.80 -6.97
N LEU A 203 -4.21 18.11 -7.04
CA LEU A 203 -4.74 19.23 -7.83
C LEU A 203 -4.75 20.56 -7.07
N LEU A 204 -4.40 20.55 -5.78
CA LEU A 204 -4.34 21.78 -4.99
C LEU A 204 -3.25 22.72 -5.56
N PRO A 205 -3.49 24.04 -5.58
CA PRO A 205 -2.52 25.03 -6.02
C PRO A 205 -1.49 25.31 -4.91
N LEU A 206 -0.74 24.27 -4.55
CA LEU A 206 0.33 24.30 -3.55
C LEU A 206 1.66 23.94 -4.22
N ASP A 207 2.75 24.32 -3.59
CA ASP A 207 4.10 23.93 -4.02
C ASP A 207 4.22 22.40 -4.10
N LEU A 208 5.02 21.93 -5.06
CA LEU A 208 5.13 20.52 -5.44
C LEU A 208 5.38 19.60 -4.22
N GLU A 209 6.29 20.01 -3.34
CA GLU A 209 6.67 19.28 -2.13
C GLU A 209 5.53 19.18 -1.12
N VAL A 210 4.95 20.33 -0.75
CA VAL A 210 3.84 20.42 0.21
C VAL A 210 2.64 19.62 -0.29
N ARG A 211 2.31 19.80 -1.56
CA ARG A 211 1.21 19.10 -2.23
C ARG A 211 1.43 17.58 -2.23
N THR A 212 2.66 17.14 -2.49
CA THR A 212 3.04 15.72 -2.46
C THR A 212 2.88 15.16 -1.05
N VAL A 213 3.40 15.85 -0.03
CA VAL A 213 3.28 15.45 1.37
C VAL A 213 1.80 15.33 1.77
N VAL A 214 1.00 16.36 1.49
CA VAL A 214 -0.43 16.39 1.83
C VAL A 214 -1.18 15.25 1.14
N ALA A 215 -0.97 15.05 -0.16
CA ALA A 215 -1.62 13.97 -0.90
C ALA A 215 -1.28 12.58 -0.34
N LEU A 216 0.01 12.35 -0.05
CA LEU A 216 0.49 11.06 0.42
C LEU A 216 0.21 10.78 1.89
N LEU A 217 0.04 11.82 2.71
CA LEU A 217 -0.31 11.68 4.12
C LEU A 217 -1.83 11.56 4.28
N CYS A 218 -2.59 12.50 3.72
CA CYS A 218 -4.03 12.58 3.93
C CYS A 218 -4.82 11.53 3.13
N GLY A 219 -4.39 11.20 1.90
CA GLY A 219 -5.04 10.18 1.07
C GLY A 219 -5.24 8.85 1.82
N PRO A 220 -4.17 8.21 2.33
CA PRO A 220 -4.28 6.98 3.10
C PRO A 220 -5.18 7.06 4.35
N LEU A 221 -5.27 8.22 5.01
CA LEU A 221 -6.12 8.38 6.20
C LEU A 221 -7.61 8.20 5.88
N PHE A 222 -8.07 8.65 4.71
CA PHE A 222 -9.45 8.41 4.27
C PHE A 222 -9.72 6.91 4.08
N GLY A 223 -8.78 6.18 3.45
CA GLY A 223 -8.91 4.73 3.27
C GLY A 223 -8.88 3.95 4.59
N ILE A 224 -7.99 4.34 5.51
CA ILE A 224 -7.90 3.79 6.87
C ILE A 224 -9.24 3.97 7.59
N THR A 225 -9.83 5.16 7.50
CA THR A 225 -11.12 5.46 8.14
C THR A 225 -12.21 4.53 7.62
N VAL A 226 -12.29 4.31 6.30
CA VAL A 226 -13.25 3.38 5.69
C VAL A 226 -13.04 1.95 6.20
N HIS A 227 -11.79 1.49 6.26
CA HIS A 227 -11.45 0.16 6.75
C HIS A 227 -11.84 -0.02 8.23
N LEU A 228 -11.46 0.93 9.09
CA LEU A 228 -11.73 0.87 10.52
C LEU A 228 -13.23 0.95 10.83
N VAL A 229 -13.98 1.82 10.15
CA VAL A 229 -15.45 1.91 10.30
C VAL A 229 -16.12 0.60 9.88
N ALA A 230 -15.69 -0.01 8.78
CA ALA A 230 -16.23 -1.29 8.34
C ALA A 230 -15.91 -2.42 9.32
N LEU A 231 -14.68 -2.47 9.85
CA LEU A 231 -14.28 -3.47 10.85
C LEU A 231 -15.03 -3.30 12.18
N ALA A 232 -15.30 -2.06 12.59
CA ALA A 232 -16.04 -1.76 13.83
C ALA A 232 -17.53 -2.10 13.74
N ARG A 233 -18.12 -1.99 12.55
CA ARG A 233 -19.55 -2.27 12.31
C ARG A 233 -19.85 -3.73 11.97
N ALA A 234 -18.83 -4.51 11.68
CA ALA A 234 -19.02 -5.89 11.25
C ALA A 234 -19.34 -6.78 12.47
N PRO A 235 -20.38 -7.62 12.39
CA PRO A 235 -20.87 -8.46 13.49
C PRO A 235 -19.89 -9.57 13.87
#